data_AF-A0A662KM56-F1
#
_entry.id   AF-A0A662KM56-F1
#
_cell.length_a   1.000
_cell.length_b   1.000
_cell.length_c   1.000
_cell.angle_alpha   90.00
_cell.angle_beta   90.00
_cell.angle_gamma   90.00
#
_symmetry.space_group_name_H-M   'P 1'
#
loop_
_entity.id
_entity.type
_entity.pdbx_description
1 polymer ?
#
loop_
_entity_poly.entity_id
_entity_poly.type
_entity_poly.pdbx_seq_one_letter_code
_entity_poly.pdbx_strand_id
1 'polypeptide(L)'
;MGLMDRMGTVVKSKVSKVLDKFEDPRETLDYSYQKQLEMVRKVKRGVAEVTTSKKRLELQRTKLRLNIEKHAKQAKAALAADREDLARTALTLKAGEETELEELNQQIANLQHEQEKLMATEKRLSAKVEAFRSKKETIKAQYSAAEAQVKITESVSGISEEMADVGLAVQRAEEKTEGMRARASALDELIELGSLEDSLEGGDAIERELAAIKEKTSVEDELLALREEVKKE
;
A
#
# COMPACT_ATOMS: atom_id res chain seq x y z
N MET A 1 45.13 -0.36 -1.37
CA MET A 1 43.88 -0.90 -0.76
C MET A 1 43.17 0.24 -0.06
N GLY A 2 42.21 0.87 -0.74
CA GLY A 2 41.60 2.13 -0.31
C GLY A 2 40.37 1.93 0.57
N LEU A 3 40.31 2.70 1.66
CA LEU A 3 39.22 2.78 2.64
C LEU A 3 37.88 3.30 2.07
N MET A 4 37.83 3.68 0.79
CA MET A 4 36.60 4.14 0.14
C MET A 4 35.69 3.02 -0.37
N ASP A 5 36.21 1.79 -0.51
CA ASP A 5 35.43 0.67 -1.06
C ASP A 5 34.46 0.03 -0.04
N ARG A 6 34.50 0.48 1.22
CA ARG A 6 33.59 0.00 2.29
C ARG A 6 32.50 0.99 2.67
N MET A 7 32.48 2.20 2.11
CA MET A 7 31.45 3.21 2.42
C MET A 7 30.23 3.14 1.48
N GLY A 8 30.32 2.40 0.37
CA GLY A 8 29.24 2.28 -0.61
C GLY A 8 28.09 1.34 -0.24
N THR A 9 28.29 0.44 0.73
CA THR A 9 27.33 -0.68 0.97
C THR A 9 26.30 -0.40 2.06
N VAL A 10 26.49 0.63 2.89
CA VAL A 10 25.60 0.89 4.05
C VAL A 10 24.51 1.94 3.75
N VAL A 11 24.62 2.70 2.66
CA VAL A 11 23.61 3.72 2.30
C VAL A 11 22.47 3.13 1.46
N LYS A 12 22.72 2.05 0.71
CA LYS A 12 21.72 1.44 -0.18
C LYS A 12 20.59 0.69 0.54
N SER A 13 20.78 0.31 1.81
CA SER A 13 19.78 -0.41 2.61
C SER A 13 18.87 0.49 3.46
N LYS A 14 19.24 1.77 3.66
CA LYS A 14 18.42 2.74 4.40
C LYS A 14 17.63 3.70 3.50
N VAL A 15 18.05 3.89 2.25
CA VAL A 15 17.27 4.68 1.27
C VAL A 15 16.11 3.86 0.67
N SER A 16 16.26 2.54 0.54
CA SER A 16 15.17 1.62 0.21
C SER A 16 14.06 1.67 1.27
N LYS A 17 14.41 1.42 2.54
CA LYS A 17 13.45 1.40 3.67
C LYS A 17 12.69 2.70 3.97
N VAL A 18 13.10 3.84 3.40
CA VAL A 18 12.43 5.14 3.59
C VAL A 18 11.57 5.54 2.39
N LEU A 19 11.90 5.10 1.16
CA LEU A 19 10.95 5.14 0.05
C LEU A 19 9.79 4.18 0.28
N ASP A 20 10.10 3.10 0.99
CA ASP A 20 9.21 2.02 1.32
C ASP A 20 8.01 2.44 2.23
N LYS A 21 8.16 3.54 2.97
CA LYS A 21 7.12 3.98 3.91
C LYS A 21 5.91 4.69 3.26
N PHE A 22 5.92 4.83 1.94
CA PHE A 22 4.77 5.24 1.11
C PHE A 22 4.20 4.05 0.28
N GLU A 23 4.61 2.80 0.56
CA GLU A 23 4.50 1.66 -0.36
C GLU A 23 3.16 0.99 -0.52
N ASP A 24 2.25 1.01 0.45
CA ASP A 24 1.12 0.08 0.35
C ASP A 24 0.07 0.61 -0.66
N PRO A 25 -0.02 0.04 -1.89
CA PRO A 25 -0.99 0.48 -2.87
C PRO A 25 -2.42 0.26 -2.36
N ARG A 26 -2.63 -0.63 -1.37
CA ARG A 26 -3.94 -0.89 -0.75
C ARG A 26 -4.47 0.38 -0.08
N GLU A 27 -3.66 1.06 0.72
CA GLU A 27 -4.07 2.27 1.46
C GLU A 27 -4.37 3.45 0.50
N THR A 28 -3.49 3.66 -0.49
CA THR A 28 -3.68 4.73 -1.49
C THR A 28 -4.96 4.52 -2.30
N LEU A 29 -5.27 3.28 -2.66
CA LEU A 29 -6.50 2.95 -3.37
C LEU A 29 -7.74 3.09 -2.48
N ASP A 30 -7.66 2.70 -1.20
CA ASP A 30 -8.75 2.87 -0.24
C ASP A 30 -9.06 4.36 0.00
N TYR A 31 -8.03 5.20 0.17
CA TYR A 31 -8.17 6.65 0.25
C TYR A 31 -8.81 7.25 -1.01
N SER A 32 -8.33 6.85 -2.19
CA SER A 32 -8.86 7.31 -3.47
C SER A 32 -10.34 6.94 -3.63
N TYR A 33 -10.73 5.73 -3.22
CA TYR A 33 -12.11 5.28 -3.24
C TYR A 33 -13.00 6.11 -2.29
N GLN A 34 -12.53 6.42 -1.09
CA GLN A 34 -13.25 7.29 -0.16
C GLN A 34 -13.45 8.69 -0.74
N LYS A 35 -12.43 9.28 -1.37
CA LYS A 35 -12.54 10.58 -2.05
C LYS A 35 -13.55 10.56 -3.19
N GLN A 36 -13.60 9.47 -3.96
CA GLN A 36 -14.59 9.29 -5.00
C GLN A 36 -16.02 9.21 -4.44
N LEU A 37 -16.24 8.49 -3.33
CA LEU A 37 -17.52 8.46 -2.62
C LEU A 37 -17.93 9.85 -2.10
N GLU A 38 -17.00 10.62 -1.54
CA GLU A 38 -17.24 12.00 -1.12
C GLU A 38 -17.70 12.87 -2.30
N MET A 39 -17.06 12.74 -3.47
CA MET A 39 -17.47 13.48 -4.67
C MET A 39 -18.88 13.11 -5.11
N VAL A 40 -19.25 11.82 -5.13
CA VAL A 40 -20.62 11.38 -5.45
C VAL A 40 -21.62 12.00 -4.46
N ARG A 41 -21.32 11.99 -3.16
CA ARG A 41 -22.18 12.62 -2.14
C ARG A 41 -22.33 14.12 -2.36
N LYS A 42 -21.26 14.84 -2.72
CA LYS A 42 -21.31 16.28 -3.04
C LYS A 42 -22.21 16.55 -4.25
N VAL A 43 -22.07 15.77 -5.32
CA VAL A 43 -22.95 15.93 -6.51
C VAL A 43 -24.40 15.64 -6.15
N LYS A 44 -24.68 14.58 -5.37
CA LYS A 44 -26.05 14.28 -4.89
C LYS A 44 -26.66 15.43 -4.07
N ARG A 45 -25.87 16.09 -3.21
CA ARG A 45 -26.31 17.28 -2.48
C ARG A 45 -26.62 18.44 -3.43
N GLY A 46 -25.75 18.70 -4.41
CA GLY A 46 -25.99 19.73 -5.43
C GLY A 46 -27.28 19.48 -6.23
N VAL A 47 -27.57 18.23 -6.62
CA VAL A 47 -28.84 17.87 -7.27
C VAL A 47 -30.04 18.19 -6.36
N ALA A 48 -29.95 17.87 -5.06
CA ALA A 48 -31.02 18.14 -4.10
C ALA A 48 -31.25 19.65 -3.89
N GLU A 49 -30.19 20.44 -3.83
CA GLU A 49 -30.26 21.91 -3.71
C GLU A 49 -30.92 22.54 -4.94
N VAL A 50 -30.51 22.15 -6.15
CA VAL A 50 -31.13 22.63 -7.40
C VAL A 50 -32.60 22.22 -7.47
N THR A 51 -32.91 20.97 -7.11
CA THR A 51 -34.30 20.46 -7.07
C THR A 51 -35.16 21.27 -6.11
N THR A 52 -34.63 21.59 -4.93
CA THR A 52 -35.32 22.38 -3.92
C THR A 52 -35.58 23.81 -4.41
N SER A 53 -34.56 24.45 -4.98
CA SER A 53 -34.66 25.78 -5.58
C SER A 53 -35.71 25.81 -6.69
N LYS A 54 -35.69 24.83 -7.60
CA LYS A 54 -36.69 24.68 -8.67
C LYS A 54 -38.09 24.54 -8.08
N LYS A 55 -38.26 23.70 -7.06
CA LYS A 55 -39.57 23.47 -6.44
C LYS A 55 -40.12 24.73 -5.77
N ARG A 56 -39.26 25.53 -5.16
CA ARG A 56 -39.62 26.84 -4.61
C ARG A 56 -40.16 27.79 -5.68
N LEU A 57 -39.50 27.87 -6.84
CA LEU A 57 -39.97 28.68 -7.97
C LEU A 57 -41.29 28.14 -8.54
N GLU A 58 -41.47 26.82 -8.63
CA GLU A 58 -42.74 26.22 -9.08
C GLU A 58 -43.91 26.58 -8.15
N LEU A 59 -43.68 26.66 -6.84
CA LEU A 59 -44.68 27.10 -5.87
C LEU A 59 -45.02 28.59 -6.05
N GLN A 60 -44.02 29.44 -6.24
CA GLN A 60 -44.21 30.86 -6.55
C GLN A 60 -45.01 31.04 -7.85
N ARG A 61 -44.63 30.33 -8.91
CA ARG A 61 -45.36 30.28 -10.18
C ARG A 61 -46.82 29.90 -9.99
N THR A 62 -47.10 28.90 -9.15
CA THR A 62 -48.46 28.44 -8.88
C THR A 62 -49.29 29.53 -8.20
N LYS A 63 -48.72 30.22 -7.20
CA LYS A 63 -49.36 31.35 -6.53
C LYS A 63 -49.63 32.51 -7.51
N LEU A 64 -48.66 32.83 -8.37
CA LEU A 64 -48.80 33.89 -9.36
C LEU A 64 -49.91 33.59 -10.38
N ARG A 65 -50.02 32.34 -10.85
CA ARG A 65 -51.12 31.92 -11.74
C ARG A 65 -52.50 32.08 -11.09
N LEU A 66 -52.63 31.81 -9.79
CA LEU A 66 -53.88 32.04 -9.06
C LEU A 66 -54.23 33.54 -8.98
N ASN A 67 -53.23 34.41 -8.79
CA ASN A 67 -53.45 35.85 -8.80
C ASN A 67 -53.87 36.36 -10.19
N ILE A 68 -53.21 35.90 -11.25
CA ILE A 68 -53.58 36.21 -12.64
C ILE A 68 -55.05 35.84 -12.90
N GLU A 69 -55.48 34.64 -12.48
CA GLU A 69 -56.87 34.20 -12.62
C GLU A 69 -57.83 35.08 -11.79
N LYS A 70 -57.44 35.46 -10.57
CA LYS A 70 -58.21 36.34 -9.71
C LYS A 70 -58.37 37.73 -10.35
N HIS A 71 -57.31 38.35 -10.83
CA HIS A 71 -57.37 39.65 -11.52
C HIS A 71 -58.18 39.56 -12.81
N ALA A 72 -58.10 38.45 -13.55
CA ALA A 72 -58.97 38.21 -14.71
C ALA A 72 -60.46 38.15 -14.33
N LYS A 73 -60.81 37.47 -13.22
CA LYS A 73 -62.19 37.44 -12.70
C LYS A 73 -62.65 38.82 -12.23
N GLN A 74 -61.79 39.58 -11.54
CA GLN A 74 -62.10 40.94 -11.10
C GLN A 74 -62.32 41.90 -12.28
N ALA A 75 -61.51 41.81 -13.33
CA ALA A 75 -61.71 42.59 -14.55
C ALA A 75 -63.06 42.31 -15.19
N LYS A 76 -63.44 41.02 -15.32
CA LYS A 76 -64.76 40.62 -15.84
C LYS A 76 -65.91 41.14 -14.99
N ALA A 77 -65.80 41.06 -13.67
CA ALA A 77 -66.82 41.55 -12.74
C ALA A 77 -66.97 43.08 -12.79
N ALA A 78 -65.85 43.81 -12.91
CA ALA A 78 -65.86 45.27 -13.04
C ALA A 78 -66.51 45.72 -14.36
N LEU A 79 -66.23 45.04 -15.47
CA LEU A 79 -66.91 45.28 -16.75
C LEU A 79 -68.41 45.02 -16.68
N ALA A 80 -68.84 43.94 -16.01
CA ALA A 80 -70.25 43.63 -15.81
C ALA A 80 -70.99 44.66 -14.93
N ALA A 81 -70.25 45.47 -14.18
CA ALA A 81 -70.76 46.55 -13.35
C ALA A 81 -70.55 47.95 -13.96
N ASP A 82 -70.21 48.03 -15.25
CA ASP A 82 -69.92 49.26 -15.99
C ASP A 82 -68.81 50.14 -15.36
N ARG A 83 -67.87 49.52 -14.63
CA ARG A 83 -66.70 50.17 -14.03
C ARG A 83 -65.44 49.89 -14.83
N GLU A 84 -65.32 50.54 -15.99
CA GLU A 84 -64.20 50.36 -16.90
C GLU A 84 -62.84 50.74 -16.28
N ASP A 85 -62.80 51.72 -15.40
CA ASP A 85 -61.60 52.18 -14.69
C ASP A 85 -61.00 51.06 -13.80
N LEU A 86 -61.86 50.36 -13.06
CA LEU A 86 -61.47 49.20 -12.25
C LEU A 86 -61.08 48.02 -13.13
N ALA A 87 -61.78 47.79 -14.24
CA ALA A 87 -61.44 46.75 -15.19
C ALA A 87 -60.05 46.96 -15.80
N ARG A 88 -59.74 48.20 -16.23
CA ARG A 88 -58.41 48.56 -16.75
C ARG A 88 -57.32 48.35 -15.70
N THR A 89 -57.54 48.78 -14.47
CA THR A 89 -56.57 48.57 -13.38
C THR A 89 -56.30 47.09 -13.13
N ALA A 90 -57.34 46.25 -13.07
CA ALA A 90 -57.19 44.81 -12.88
C ALA A 90 -56.45 44.14 -14.06
N LEU A 91 -56.70 44.58 -15.30
CA LEU A 91 -55.99 44.09 -16.48
C LEU A 91 -54.52 44.52 -16.50
N THR A 92 -54.19 45.74 -16.05
CA THR A 92 -52.80 46.20 -15.92
C THR A 92 -52.03 45.35 -14.90
N LEU A 93 -52.64 45.06 -13.74
CA LEU A 93 -52.04 44.18 -12.74
C LEU A 93 -51.81 42.77 -13.30
N LYS A 94 -52.83 42.21 -13.97
CA LYS A 94 -52.72 40.91 -14.65
C LYS A 94 -51.58 40.89 -15.66
N ALA A 95 -51.45 41.91 -16.49
CA ALA A 95 -50.40 41.98 -17.50
C ALA A 95 -48.99 42.01 -16.88
N GLY A 96 -48.81 42.72 -15.76
CA GLY A 96 -47.56 42.71 -15.02
C GLY A 96 -47.21 41.32 -14.45
N GLU A 97 -48.20 40.63 -13.86
CA GLU A 97 -48.03 39.28 -13.34
C GLU A 97 -47.79 38.23 -14.45
N GLU A 98 -48.34 38.42 -15.64
CA GLU A 98 -48.09 37.56 -16.80
C GLU A 98 -46.62 37.67 -17.28
N THR A 99 -46.04 38.86 -17.25
CA THR A 99 -44.60 39.06 -17.52
C THR A 99 -43.74 38.36 -16.47
N GLU A 100 -44.04 38.54 -15.18
CA GLU A 100 -43.32 37.86 -14.09
C GLU A 100 -43.44 36.33 -14.19
N LEU A 101 -44.60 35.83 -14.65
CA LEU A 101 -44.84 34.41 -14.88
C LEU A 101 -43.93 33.85 -15.98
N GLU A 102 -43.73 34.59 -17.06
CA GLU A 102 -42.83 34.22 -18.15
C GLU A 102 -41.37 34.14 -17.67
N GLU A 103 -40.92 35.13 -16.89
CA GLU A 103 -39.60 35.12 -16.28
C GLU A 103 -39.39 33.92 -15.35
N LEU A 104 -40.36 33.61 -14.49
CA LEU A 104 -40.31 32.43 -13.61
C LEU A 104 -40.26 31.12 -14.40
N ASN A 105 -41.00 31.01 -15.50
CA ASN A 105 -40.96 29.84 -16.36
C ASN A 105 -39.58 29.64 -16.97
N GLN A 106 -38.92 30.71 -17.42
CA GLN A 106 -37.56 30.64 -17.94
C GLN A 106 -36.56 30.21 -16.86
N GLN A 107 -36.66 30.77 -15.66
CA GLN A 107 -35.80 30.37 -14.53
C GLN A 107 -35.99 28.90 -14.15
N ILE A 108 -37.24 28.42 -14.12
CA ILE A 108 -37.55 27.00 -13.86
C ILE A 108 -36.97 26.10 -14.96
N ALA A 109 -37.07 26.49 -16.23
CA ALA A 109 -36.50 25.74 -17.34
C ALA A 109 -34.97 25.65 -17.26
N ASN A 110 -34.31 26.76 -16.90
CA ASN A 110 -32.86 26.78 -16.70
C ASN A 110 -32.44 25.82 -15.56
N LEU A 111 -33.12 25.88 -14.41
CA LEU A 111 -32.85 24.97 -13.29
C LEU A 111 -33.17 23.51 -13.63
N GLN A 112 -34.18 23.24 -14.46
CA GLN A 112 -34.47 21.90 -14.96
C GLN A 112 -33.28 21.35 -15.77
N HIS A 113 -32.73 22.16 -16.68
CA HIS A 113 -31.57 21.76 -17.47
C HIS A 113 -30.33 21.52 -16.60
N GLU A 114 -30.08 22.38 -15.62
CA GLU A 114 -28.99 22.20 -14.65
C GLU A 114 -29.17 20.92 -13.81
N GLN A 115 -30.40 20.66 -13.35
CA GLN A 115 -30.75 19.45 -12.61
C GLN A 115 -30.43 18.19 -13.43
N GLU A 116 -30.85 18.14 -14.70
CA GLU A 116 -30.61 17.01 -15.60
C GLU A 116 -29.11 16.79 -15.82
N LYS A 117 -28.34 17.87 -16.04
CA LYS A 117 -26.89 17.81 -16.22
C LYS A 117 -26.19 17.25 -14.97
N LEU A 118 -26.61 17.69 -13.78
CA LEU A 118 -26.06 17.19 -12.51
C LEU A 118 -26.43 15.72 -12.28
N MET A 119 -27.66 15.31 -12.59
CA MET A 119 -28.08 13.91 -12.50
C MET A 119 -27.30 13.00 -13.46
N ALA A 120 -27.06 13.44 -14.71
CA ALA A 120 -26.22 12.71 -15.65
C ALA A 120 -24.77 12.58 -15.16
N THR A 121 -24.25 13.65 -14.56
CA THR A 121 -22.90 13.67 -13.96
C THR A 121 -22.81 12.74 -12.76
N GLU A 122 -23.81 12.73 -11.88
CA GLU A 122 -23.92 11.82 -10.74
C GLU A 122 -23.90 10.36 -11.22
N LYS A 123 -24.74 10.01 -12.19
CA LYS A 123 -24.80 8.65 -12.74
C LYS A 123 -23.46 8.20 -13.31
N ARG A 124 -22.80 9.08 -14.09
CA ARG A 124 -21.48 8.80 -14.67
C ARG A 124 -20.41 8.64 -13.58
N LEU A 125 -20.43 9.48 -12.56
CA LEU A 125 -19.47 9.41 -11.46
C LEU A 125 -19.68 8.13 -10.64
N SER A 126 -20.92 7.82 -10.27
CA SER A 126 -21.30 6.59 -9.56
C SER A 126 -20.84 5.34 -10.32
N ALA A 127 -21.04 5.27 -11.65
CA ALA A 127 -20.54 4.17 -12.47
C ALA A 127 -19.00 4.06 -12.45
N LYS A 128 -18.28 5.18 -12.49
CA LYS A 128 -16.81 5.19 -12.38
C LYS A 128 -16.34 4.72 -11.00
N VAL A 129 -17.04 5.09 -9.93
CA VAL A 129 -16.72 4.68 -8.56
C VAL A 129 -16.86 3.17 -8.40
N GLU A 130 -17.93 2.56 -8.93
CA GLU A 130 -18.10 1.10 -8.88
C GLU A 130 -17.05 0.36 -9.72
N ALA A 131 -16.70 0.88 -10.90
CA ALA A 131 -15.59 0.34 -11.69
C ALA A 131 -14.26 0.43 -10.94
N PHE A 132 -14.00 1.55 -10.26
CA PHE A 132 -12.81 1.74 -9.45
C PHE A 132 -12.77 0.79 -8.25
N ARG A 133 -13.91 0.56 -7.58
CA ARG A 133 -14.03 -0.43 -6.50
C ARG A 133 -13.59 -1.82 -6.95
N SER A 134 -14.09 -2.28 -8.09
CA SER A 134 -13.74 -3.59 -8.64
C SER A 134 -12.25 -3.69 -9.00
N LYS A 135 -11.70 -2.63 -9.63
CA LYS A 135 -10.29 -2.54 -9.97
C LYS A 135 -9.40 -2.49 -8.73
N LYS A 136 -9.82 -1.79 -7.69
CA LYS A 136 -9.13 -1.73 -6.40
C LYS A 136 -8.98 -3.13 -5.83
N GLU A 137 -10.08 -3.88 -5.66
CA GLU A 137 -10.01 -5.23 -5.07
C GLU A 137 -9.12 -6.17 -5.90
N THR A 138 -9.16 -6.05 -7.23
CA THR A 138 -8.27 -6.80 -8.13
C THR A 138 -6.80 -6.48 -7.87
N ILE A 139 -6.44 -5.19 -7.78
CA ILE A 139 -5.06 -4.76 -7.53
C ILE A 139 -4.61 -5.19 -6.13
N LYS A 140 -5.48 -5.07 -5.11
CA LYS A 140 -5.17 -5.53 -3.74
C LYS A 140 -4.86 -7.03 -3.72
N ALA A 141 -5.67 -7.84 -4.40
CA ALA A 141 -5.44 -9.28 -4.51
C ALA A 141 -4.14 -9.62 -5.25
N GLN A 142 -3.87 -8.95 -6.37
CA GLN A 142 -2.63 -9.13 -7.14
C GLN A 142 -1.39 -8.75 -6.33
N TYR A 143 -1.46 -7.64 -5.58
CA TYR A 143 -0.38 -7.21 -4.71
C TYR A 143 -0.12 -8.23 -3.59
N SER A 144 -1.16 -8.72 -2.92
CA SER A 144 -1.01 -9.77 -1.89
C SER A 144 -0.47 -11.09 -2.46
N ALA A 145 -0.84 -11.47 -3.69
CA ALA A 145 -0.27 -12.63 -4.34
C ALA A 145 1.22 -12.45 -4.66
N ALA A 146 1.61 -11.27 -5.16
CA ALA A 146 3.01 -10.93 -5.42
C ALA A 146 3.83 -10.88 -4.11
N GLU A 147 3.30 -10.29 -3.04
CA GLU A 147 3.88 -10.26 -1.70
C GLU A 147 4.14 -11.68 -1.17
N ALA A 148 3.16 -12.59 -1.32
CA ALA A 148 3.31 -13.99 -0.94
C ALA A 148 4.38 -14.71 -1.79
N GLN A 149 4.44 -14.46 -3.10
CA GLN A 149 5.43 -15.05 -4.00
C GLN A 149 6.86 -14.63 -3.63
N VAL A 150 7.07 -13.35 -3.31
CA VAL A 150 8.37 -12.84 -2.85
C VAL A 150 8.74 -13.53 -1.54
N LYS A 151 7.84 -13.58 -0.55
CA LYS A 151 8.09 -14.21 0.74
C LYS A 151 8.44 -15.70 0.63
N ILE A 152 7.75 -16.44 -0.25
CA ILE A 152 8.06 -17.86 -0.52
C ILE A 152 9.44 -17.98 -1.16
N THR A 153 9.74 -17.14 -2.16
CA THR A 153 11.03 -17.18 -2.88
C THR A 153 12.19 -16.88 -1.92
N GLU A 154 12.06 -15.88 -1.06
CA GLU A 154 13.03 -15.52 -0.02
C GLU A 154 13.22 -16.65 1.00
N SER A 155 12.13 -17.31 1.42
CA SER A 155 12.19 -18.44 2.35
C SER A 155 12.89 -19.65 1.72
N VAL A 156 12.59 -19.95 0.46
CA VAL A 156 13.23 -21.06 -0.28
C VAL A 156 14.70 -20.77 -0.57
N SER A 157 15.06 -19.53 -0.95
CA SER A 157 16.45 -19.15 -1.16
C SER A 157 17.26 -19.19 0.15
N GLY A 158 16.67 -18.74 1.26
CA GLY A 158 17.31 -18.83 2.58
C GLY A 158 17.54 -20.28 3.02
N ILE A 159 16.56 -21.17 2.79
CA ILE A 159 16.72 -22.61 3.03
C ILE A 159 17.77 -23.22 2.10
N SER A 160 17.83 -22.80 0.83
CA SER A 160 18.83 -23.29 -0.13
C SER A 160 20.25 -22.90 0.26
N GLU A 161 20.44 -21.72 0.85
CA GLU A 161 21.73 -21.25 1.35
C GLU A 161 22.15 -22.09 2.58
N GLU A 162 21.25 -22.29 3.54
CA GLU A 162 21.50 -23.17 4.71
C GLU A 162 21.75 -24.63 4.31
N MET A 163 21.01 -25.17 3.33
CA MET A 163 21.21 -26.54 2.84
C MET A 163 22.54 -26.72 2.11
N ALA A 164 22.98 -25.71 1.35
CA ALA A 164 24.29 -25.72 0.68
C ALA A 164 25.43 -25.74 1.70
N ASP A 165 25.31 -24.96 2.78
CA ASP A 165 26.29 -24.92 3.87
C ASP A 165 26.37 -26.26 4.62
N VAL A 166 25.21 -26.91 4.86
CA VAL A 166 25.15 -28.25 5.46
C VAL A 166 25.80 -29.30 4.55
N GLY A 167 25.55 -29.25 3.23
CA GLY A 167 26.17 -30.16 2.26
C GLY A 167 27.70 -30.06 2.26
N LEU A 168 28.25 -28.84 2.31
CA LEU A 168 29.70 -28.62 2.42
C LEU A 168 30.28 -29.14 3.75
N ALA A 169 29.53 -29.05 4.85
CA ALA A 169 29.95 -29.58 6.13
C ALA A 169 29.98 -31.12 6.15
N VAL A 170 29.00 -31.77 5.52
CA VAL A 170 28.94 -33.23 5.39
C VAL A 170 30.09 -33.74 4.51
N GLN A 171 30.34 -33.12 3.37
CA GLN A 171 31.45 -33.52 2.48
C GLN A 171 32.81 -33.44 3.19
N ARG A 172 33.07 -32.38 3.97
CA ARG A 172 34.30 -32.27 4.77
C ARG A 172 34.41 -33.37 5.84
N ALA A 173 33.28 -33.76 6.44
CA ALA A 173 33.25 -34.83 7.44
C ALA A 173 33.54 -36.21 6.81
N GLU A 174 33.01 -36.46 5.61
CA GLU A 174 33.28 -37.66 4.82
C GLU A 174 34.75 -37.73 4.40
N GLU A 175 35.30 -36.67 3.80
CA GLU A 175 36.72 -36.59 3.41
C GLU A 175 37.66 -36.83 4.60
N LYS A 176 37.34 -36.25 5.77
CA LYS A 176 38.13 -36.46 7.00
C LYS A 176 38.05 -37.91 7.47
N THR A 177 36.88 -38.55 7.36
CA THR A 177 36.67 -39.94 7.77
C THR A 177 37.39 -40.89 6.82
N GLU A 178 37.33 -40.65 5.51
CA GLU A 178 38.09 -41.41 4.53
C GLU A 178 39.60 -41.24 4.73
N GLY A 179 40.07 -40.02 4.99
CA GLY A 179 41.47 -39.78 5.32
C GLY A 179 41.92 -40.53 6.60
N MET A 180 41.05 -40.59 7.62
CA MET A 180 41.33 -41.40 8.83
C MET A 180 41.36 -42.89 8.52
N ARG A 181 40.44 -43.41 7.69
CA ARG A 181 40.44 -44.82 7.26
C ARG A 181 41.66 -45.18 6.42
N ALA A 182 42.07 -44.30 5.51
CA ALA A 182 43.26 -44.48 4.69
C ALA A 182 44.53 -44.52 5.55
N ARG A 183 44.63 -43.63 6.55
CA ARG A 183 45.72 -43.66 7.53
C ARG A 183 45.72 -44.93 8.38
N ALA A 184 44.55 -45.37 8.85
CA ALA A 184 44.43 -46.60 9.62
C ALA A 184 44.85 -47.81 8.78
N SER A 185 44.40 -47.89 7.52
CA SER A 185 44.78 -48.97 6.59
C SER A 185 46.28 -48.97 6.30
N ALA A 186 46.90 -47.79 6.10
CA ALA A 186 48.34 -47.69 5.94
C ALA A 186 49.11 -48.09 7.22
N LEU A 187 48.55 -47.84 8.41
CA LEU A 187 49.12 -48.31 9.67
C LEU A 187 49.04 -49.83 9.80
N ASP A 188 47.90 -50.42 9.44
CA ASP A 188 47.69 -51.86 9.44
C ASP A 188 48.63 -52.55 8.45
N GLU A 189 48.82 -51.99 7.25
CA GLU A 189 49.83 -52.48 6.28
C GLU A 189 51.26 -52.42 6.85
N LEU A 190 51.63 -51.36 7.58
CA LEU A 190 52.94 -51.25 8.25
C LEU A 190 53.11 -52.28 9.38
N ILE A 191 52.05 -52.63 10.09
CA ILE A 191 52.03 -53.72 11.09
C ILE A 191 52.23 -55.07 10.38
N GLU A 192 51.51 -55.30 9.29
CA GLU A 192 51.52 -56.58 8.55
C GLU A 192 52.84 -56.82 7.79
N LEU A 193 53.50 -55.75 7.32
CA LEU A 193 54.85 -55.79 6.75
C LEU A 193 55.97 -56.06 7.78
N GLY A 194 55.62 -56.21 9.06
CA GLY A 194 56.56 -56.63 10.12
C GLY A 194 57.60 -55.58 10.49
N SER A 195 57.37 -54.29 10.19
CA SER A 195 58.32 -53.22 10.56
C SER A 195 58.09 -52.63 11.95
N LEU A 196 57.06 -53.07 12.67
CA LEU A 196 56.74 -52.60 14.02
C LEU A 196 57.40 -53.40 15.14
N GLU A 197 57.92 -54.59 14.84
CA GLU A 197 58.57 -55.45 15.84
C GLU A 197 60.03 -55.02 16.13
N ASP A 198 60.65 -54.22 15.26
CA ASP A 198 62.04 -53.75 15.41
C ASP A 198 62.16 -52.34 16.02
N SER A 199 61.04 -51.74 16.46
CA SER A 199 61.03 -50.38 17.07
C SER A 199 60.52 -50.33 18.51
N LEU A 200 60.21 -51.49 19.11
CA LEU A 200 59.79 -51.58 20.52
C LEU A 200 60.97 -51.68 21.51
N GLU A 201 62.23 -51.60 21.06
CA GLU A 201 63.41 -51.39 21.92
C GLU A 201 63.87 -49.91 22.02
N GLY A 202 63.05 -48.96 21.55
CA GLY A 202 63.40 -47.52 21.52
C GLY A 202 62.59 -46.63 22.47
N GLY A 203 62.54 -46.96 23.76
CA GLY A 203 61.73 -46.27 24.77
C GLY A 203 62.12 -44.83 25.17
N ASP A 204 62.74 -44.02 24.29
CA ASP A 204 63.35 -42.73 24.71
C ASP A 204 63.01 -41.52 23.80
N ALA A 205 62.22 -41.71 22.73
CA ALA A 205 61.87 -40.63 21.78
C ALA A 205 60.48 -40.01 22.00
N ILE A 206 59.48 -40.83 22.35
CA ILE A 206 58.09 -40.38 22.53
C ILE A 206 57.93 -39.54 23.81
N GLU A 207 58.69 -39.86 24.87
CA GLU A 207 58.67 -39.13 26.14
C GLU A 207 59.30 -37.72 26.00
N ARG A 208 60.25 -37.55 25.05
CA ARG A 208 60.83 -36.25 24.67
C ARG A 208 59.87 -35.37 23.87
N GLU A 209 59.08 -35.95 22.96
CA GLU A 209 58.09 -35.18 22.19
C GLU A 209 56.85 -34.79 23.01
N LEU A 210 56.42 -35.63 23.96
CA LEU A 210 55.35 -35.29 24.89
C LEU A 210 55.76 -34.19 25.88
N ALA A 211 57.04 -34.11 26.26
CA ALA A 211 57.57 -32.99 27.03
C ALA A 211 57.56 -31.68 26.22
N ALA A 212 57.92 -31.73 24.92
CA ALA A 212 57.94 -30.55 24.05
C ALA A 212 56.53 -30.00 23.72
N ILE A 213 55.50 -30.84 23.73
CA ILE A 213 54.10 -30.41 23.53
C ILE A 213 53.53 -29.79 24.82
N LYS A 214 53.90 -30.32 26.00
CA LYS A 214 53.56 -29.69 27.29
C LYS A 214 54.21 -28.31 27.44
N GLU A 215 55.43 -28.13 26.95
CA GLU A 215 56.16 -26.86 27.02
C GLU A 215 55.56 -25.78 26.09
N LYS A 216 55.10 -26.15 24.89
CA LYS A 216 54.38 -25.21 24.00
C LYS A 216 53.05 -24.74 24.57
N THR A 217 52.31 -25.64 25.21
CA THR A 217 51.00 -25.30 25.80
C THR A 217 51.17 -24.34 27.00
N SER A 218 52.25 -24.49 27.79
CA SER A 218 52.55 -23.60 28.93
C SER A 218 53.01 -22.20 28.51
N VAL A 219 53.71 -22.05 27.38
CA VAL A 219 54.15 -20.74 26.87
C VAL A 219 52.99 -19.94 26.26
N GLU A 220 52.01 -20.59 25.64
CA GLU A 220 50.81 -19.93 25.09
C GLU A 220 49.82 -19.51 26.20
N ASP A 221 49.73 -20.27 27.29
CA ASP A 221 48.95 -19.90 28.48
C ASP A 221 49.61 -18.75 29.29
N GLU A 222 50.95 -18.70 29.40
CA GLU A 222 51.67 -17.56 30.02
C GLU A 222 51.63 -16.28 29.15
N LEU A 223 51.61 -16.40 27.83
CA LEU A 223 51.47 -15.24 26.91
C LEU A 223 50.06 -14.62 26.96
N LEU A 224 49.03 -15.43 27.23
CA LEU A 224 47.66 -14.95 27.43
C LEU A 224 47.51 -14.23 28.77
N ALA A 225 48.12 -14.73 29.86
CA ALA A 225 48.12 -14.09 31.16
C ALA A 225 48.85 -12.72 31.16
N LEU A 226 50.01 -12.61 30.51
CA LEU A 226 50.76 -11.34 30.36
C LEU A 226 50.02 -10.30 29.49
N ARG A 227 49.21 -10.73 28.52
CA ARG A 227 48.38 -9.82 27.70
C ARG A 227 47.16 -9.28 28.44
N GLU A 228 46.65 -9.99 29.43
CA GLU A 228 45.59 -9.47 30.30
C GLU A 228 46.11 -8.48 31.35
N GLU A 229 47.36 -8.62 31.80
CA GLU A 229 48.00 -7.70 32.75
C GLU A 229 48.33 -6.33 32.11
N VAL A 230 48.77 -6.31 30.85
CA VAL A 230 49.05 -5.06 30.10
C VAL A 230 47.79 -4.31 29.66
N LYS A 231 46.60 -4.90 29.82
CA LYS A 231 45.30 -4.26 29.51
C LYS A 231 44.58 -3.66 30.73
N LYS A 232 45.15 -3.80 31.93
CA LYS A 232 44.55 -3.32 33.19
C LYS A 232 45.27 -2.11 33.84
N GLU A 233 46.21 -1.50 33.14
CA GLU A 233 46.59 -0.08 33.32
C GLU A 233 45.98 0.77 32.20
#